data_AF-A0A838IJ41-F1
#
_entry.id   AF-A0A838IJ41-F1
#
_cell.length_a   1.000
_cell.length_b   1.000
_cell.length_c   1.000
_cell.angle_alpha   90.00
_cell.angle_beta   90.00
_cell.angle_gamma   90.00
#
_symmetry.space_group_name_H-M   'P 1'
#
loop_
_entity.id
_entity.type
_entity.pdbx_description
1 polymer ?
#
loop_
_entity_poly.entity_id
_entity_poly.type
_entity_poly.pdbx_seq_one_letter_code
_entity_poly.pdbx_strand_id
1 'polypeptide(L)'
;MNSSSHKVETDALELEREWAEARLQAGLDPRTFEGTRTPTPKAVVAPFSPVLLLYSGFFLGPWVTLTVALLARGRRFVLREILIMVGLCGVAWCLIQGSMALSDTWSLFHMQLWRSALNFALGLALLAALRHWSPTPMVHTRNTYVNTLALAVFILAIYFNWRSSVLLVWLGR
;
A
#
# COMPACT_ATOMS: atom_id res chain seq x y z
N MET A 1 -50.29 10.40 -37.48
CA MET A 1 -49.40 10.37 -36.29
C MET A 1 -48.00 9.82 -36.64
N ASN A 2 -47.31 10.35 -37.67
CA ASN A 2 -45.97 9.84 -38.10
C ASN A 2 -44.88 10.94 -38.19
N SER A 3 -45.18 12.17 -37.76
CA SER A 3 -44.25 13.30 -37.94
C SER A 3 -43.14 13.37 -36.88
N SER A 4 -43.33 12.76 -35.71
CA SER A 4 -42.36 12.80 -34.61
C SER A 4 -41.22 11.81 -34.77
N SER A 5 -41.45 10.64 -35.37
CA SER A 5 -40.42 9.60 -35.54
C SER A 5 -39.32 10.03 -36.51
N HIS A 6 -39.71 10.70 -37.59
CA HIS A 6 -38.77 11.10 -38.65
C HIS A 6 -37.83 12.22 -38.19
N LYS A 7 -38.28 13.03 -37.22
CA LYS A 7 -37.53 14.15 -36.63
C LYS A 7 -36.45 13.66 -35.65
N VAL A 8 -36.78 12.64 -34.85
CA VAL A 8 -35.82 12.05 -33.90
C VAL A 8 -34.66 11.35 -34.61
N GLU A 9 -34.93 10.71 -35.75
CA GLU A 9 -33.91 10.03 -36.53
C GLU A 9 -32.97 11.02 -37.24
N THR A 10 -33.48 12.15 -37.74
CA THR A 10 -32.64 13.22 -38.29
C THR A 10 -31.81 13.91 -37.22
N ASP A 11 -32.39 14.18 -36.05
CA ASP A 11 -31.67 14.83 -34.94
C ASP A 11 -30.54 13.92 -34.41
N ALA A 12 -30.75 12.60 -34.37
CA ALA A 12 -29.70 11.65 -33.96
C ALA A 12 -28.54 11.59 -34.97
N LEU A 13 -28.84 11.62 -36.27
CA LEU A 13 -27.83 11.61 -37.33
C LEU A 13 -27.03 12.92 -37.40
N GLU A 14 -27.68 14.06 -37.14
CA GLU A 14 -27.00 15.37 -37.03
C GLU A 14 -26.09 15.41 -35.82
N LEU A 15 -26.54 14.90 -34.67
CA LEU A 15 -25.72 14.82 -33.46
C LEU A 15 -24.49 13.91 -33.67
N GLU A 16 -24.66 12.73 -34.29
CA GLU A 16 -23.52 11.86 -34.61
C GLU A 16 -22.50 12.53 -35.54
N ARG A 17 -22.97 13.35 -36.47
CA ARG A 17 -22.12 14.09 -37.41
C ARG A 17 -21.34 15.21 -36.72
N GLU A 18 -21.99 16.00 -35.86
CA GLU A 18 -21.32 17.03 -35.04
C GLU A 18 -20.26 16.42 -34.11
N TRP A 19 -20.58 15.28 -33.49
CA TRP A 19 -19.63 14.56 -32.64
C TRP A 19 -18.46 13.97 -33.43
N ALA A 20 -18.67 13.54 -34.67
CA ALA A 20 -17.60 13.06 -35.54
C ALA A 20 -16.66 14.20 -35.98
N GLU A 21 -17.21 15.36 -36.34
CA GLU A 21 -16.44 16.55 -36.72
C GLU A 21 -15.65 17.12 -35.54
N ALA A 22 -16.22 17.13 -34.33
CA ALA A 22 -15.54 17.55 -33.11
C ALA A 22 -14.34 16.64 -32.76
N ARG A 23 -14.45 15.32 -32.97
CA ARG A 23 -13.34 14.36 -32.74
C ARG A 23 -12.19 14.56 -33.73
N LEU A 24 -12.52 14.86 -34.99
CA LEU A 24 -11.54 15.19 -36.03
C LEU A 24 -10.81 16.51 -35.73
N GLN A 25 -11.53 17.54 -35.29
CA GLN A 25 -10.92 18.82 -34.89
C GLN A 25 -10.05 18.70 -33.62
N ALA A 26 -10.41 17.79 -32.70
CA ALA A 26 -9.61 17.48 -31.51
C ALA A 26 -8.35 16.63 -31.80
N GLY A 27 -8.09 16.26 -33.06
CA GLY A 27 -6.95 15.42 -33.44
C GLY A 27 -7.05 13.97 -32.95
N LEU A 28 -8.24 13.54 -32.53
CA LEU A 28 -8.53 12.18 -32.08
C LEU A 28 -8.98 11.34 -33.28
N ASP A 29 -8.09 11.17 -34.26
CA ASP A 29 -8.35 10.28 -35.39
C ASP A 29 -8.48 8.83 -34.85
N PRO A 30 -9.59 8.11 -35.12
CA PRO A 30 -9.79 6.75 -34.62
C PRO A 30 -8.72 5.77 -35.11
N ARG A 31 -7.99 6.10 -36.19
CA ARG A 31 -6.87 5.28 -36.69
C ARG A 31 -5.55 5.48 -35.92
N THR A 32 -5.36 6.61 -35.24
CA THR A 32 -4.21 6.80 -34.32
C THR A 32 -4.44 6.20 -32.94
N PHE A 33 -5.68 5.88 -32.57
CA PHE A 33 -6.00 5.26 -31.27
C PHE A 33 -5.51 3.81 -31.11
N GLU A 34 -5.23 3.09 -32.20
CA GLU A 34 -4.60 1.76 -32.11
C GLU A 34 -3.13 1.81 -31.67
N GLY A 35 -2.48 2.97 -31.78
CA GLY A 35 -1.08 3.18 -31.41
C GLY A 35 -0.85 3.60 -29.95
N THR A 36 -1.90 4.00 -29.24
CA THR A 36 -1.80 4.54 -27.87
C THR A 36 -2.53 3.65 -26.87
N ARG A 37 -2.36 2.32 -26.98
CA ARG A 37 -2.51 1.46 -25.80
C ARG A 37 -1.41 1.88 -24.83
N THR A 38 -1.73 2.79 -23.92
CA THR A 38 -0.95 2.99 -22.69
C THR A 38 -0.61 1.60 -22.17
N PRO A 39 0.68 1.24 -22.04
CA PRO A 39 1.06 -0.11 -21.70
C PRO A 39 0.34 -0.46 -20.40
N THR A 40 -0.60 -1.41 -20.46
CA THR A 40 -1.29 -1.90 -19.28
C THR A 40 -0.18 -2.33 -18.32
N PRO A 41 -0.07 -1.72 -17.13
CA PRO A 41 1.05 -1.97 -16.24
C PRO A 41 1.07 -3.46 -15.95
N LYS A 42 2.14 -4.16 -16.38
CA LYS A 42 2.31 -5.59 -16.14
C LYS A 42 2.13 -5.82 -14.64
N ALA A 43 1.08 -6.56 -14.29
CA ALA A 43 0.83 -6.97 -12.92
C ALA A 43 2.10 -7.59 -12.34
N VAL A 44 2.63 -6.98 -11.28
CA VAL A 44 3.79 -7.53 -10.59
C VAL A 44 3.24 -8.48 -9.54
N VAL A 45 3.63 -9.76 -9.61
CA VAL A 45 3.27 -10.74 -8.58
C VAL A 45 3.95 -10.31 -7.29
N ALA A 46 3.15 -9.99 -6.28
CA ALA A 46 3.69 -9.59 -4.99
C ALA A 46 4.37 -10.79 -4.32
N PRO A 47 5.60 -10.64 -3.80
CA PRO A 47 6.30 -11.72 -3.12
C PRO A 47 5.59 -12.16 -1.84
N PHE A 48 4.93 -11.21 -1.15
CA PHE A 48 4.13 -11.40 0.06
C PHE A 48 2.93 -10.46 0.04
N SER A 49 1.88 -10.77 0.82
CA SER A 49 0.72 -9.87 0.94
C SER A 49 1.12 -8.57 1.66
N PRO A 50 0.80 -7.39 1.10
CA PRO A 50 1.06 -6.11 1.76
C PRO A 50 0.34 -5.93 3.08
N VAL A 51 -0.76 -6.68 3.30
CA VAL A 51 -1.51 -6.68 4.56
C VAL A 51 -0.64 -7.18 5.72
N LEU A 52 0.40 -7.98 5.44
CA LEU A 52 1.35 -8.42 6.44
C LEU A 52 2.06 -7.24 7.14
N LEU A 53 2.16 -6.07 6.49
CA LEU A 53 2.71 -4.85 7.10
C LEU A 53 1.88 -4.32 8.26
N LEU A 54 0.56 -4.45 8.17
CA LEU A 54 -0.34 -4.03 9.24
C LEU A 54 -0.16 -4.93 10.46
N TYR A 55 -0.04 -6.24 10.23
CA TYR A 55 0.20 -7.21 11.28
C TYR A 55 1.61 -7.10 11.87
N SER A 56 2.64 -6.91 11.04
CA SER A 56 4.01 -6.73 11.53
C SER A 56 4.15 -5.43 12.32
N GLY A 57 3.48 -4.36 11.88
CA GLY A 57 3.33 -3.11 12.63
C GLY A 57 2.78 -3.38 14.00
N PHE A 58 1.52 -3.81 14.04
CA PHE A 58 0.75 -4.01 15.26
C PHE A 58 1.45 -4.90 16.28
N PHE A 59 2.00 -6.03 15.83
CA PHE A 59 2.68 -6.95 16.72
C PHE A 59 4.14 -6.53 16.92
N LEU A 60 5.00 -6.54 15.92
CA LEU A 60 6.44 -6.71 16.16
C LEU A 60 7.21 -5.40 16.36
N GLY A 61 6.58 -4.26 16.07
CA GLY A 61 7.17 -2.94 16.24
C GLY A 61 7.87 -2.40 14.98
N PRO A 62 8.46 -1.20 15.08
CA PRO A 62 8.86 -0.42 13.91
C PRO A 62 9.93 -1.07 13.04
N TRP A 63 10.96 -1.64 13.67
CA TRP A 63 12.11 -2.21 12.95
C TRP A 63 11.77 -3.49 12.20
N VAL A 64 10.94 -4.35 12.79
CA VAL A 64 10.49 -5.58 12.11
C VAL A 64 9.56 -5.22 10.95
N THR A 65 8.71 -4.21 11.14
CA THR A 65 7.84 -3.68 10.08
C THR A 65 8.63 -3.10 8.92
N LEU A 66 9.74 -2.41 9.20
CA LEU A 66 10.69 -1.95 8.18
C LEU A 66 11.24 -3.13 7.37
N THR A 67 11.69 -4.19 8.04
CA THR A 67 12.21 -5.39 7.35
C THR A 67 11.15 -6.00 6.44
N VAL A 68 9.91 -6.15 6.93
CA VAL A 68 8.79 -6.65 6.12
C VAL A 68 8.49 -5.72 4.94
N ALA A 69 8.58 -4.40 5.12
CA ALA A 69 8.37 -3.42 4.03
C ALA A 69 9.44 -3.53 2.94
N LEU A 70 10.69 -3.72 3.33
CA LEU A 70 11.79 -3.92 2.40
C LEU A 70 11.63 -5.25 1.63
N LEU A 71 11.23 -6.32 2.31
CA LEU A 71 10.97 -7.62 1.67
C LEU A 71 9.77 -7.57 0.72
N ALA A 72 8.69 -6.87 1.11
CA ALA A 72 7.49 -6.70 0.28
C ALA A 72 7.79 -5.91 -1.01
N ARG A 73 8.73 -4.96 -0.96
CA ARG A 73 9.16 -4.18 -2.12
C ARG A 73 10.01 -4.95 -3.11
N GLY A 74 10.76 -5.96 -2.66
CA GLY A 74 11.63 -6.77 -3.51
C GLY A 74 12.92 -6.06 -3.93
N ARG A 75 13.49 -6.40 -5.10
CA ARG A 75 14.89 -6.08 -5.47
C ARG A 75 15.18 -4.67 -5.97
N ARG A 76 14.18 -3.81 -6.17
CA ARG A 76 14.38 -2.45 -6.71
C ARG A 76 14.19 -1.41 -5.62
N PHE A 77 15.29 -1.03 -4.99
CA PHE A 77 15.31 0.00 -3.97
C PHE A 77 15.88 1.30 -4.52
N VAL A 78 15.17 2.42 -4.33
CA VAL A 78 15.78 3.75 -4.42
C VAL A 78 16.20 4.15 -3.00
N LEU A 79 17.46 4.58 -2.85
CA LEU A 79 18.02 4.95 -1.53
C LEU A 79 17.13 5.97 -0.79
N ARG A 80 16.59 6.96 -1.51
CA ARG A 80 15.66 7.95 -0.97
C ARG A 80 14.45 7.32 -0.27
N GLU A 81 13.90 6.26 -0.83
CA GLU A 81 12.71 5.61 -0.28
C GLU A 81 13.05 4.79 0.97
N ILE A 82 14.20 4.12 0.97
CA ILE A 82 14.72 3.45 2.18
C ILE A 82 14.90 4.48 3.29
N LEU A 83 15.51 5.63 3.01
CA LEU A 83 15.71 6.69 3.99
C LEU A 83 14.38 7.22 4.55
N ILE A 84 13.35 7.36 3.71
CA ILE A 84 12.00 7.75 4.16
C ILE A 84 11.40 6.66 5.07
N MET A 85 11.48 5.38 4.69
CA MET A 85 10.96 4.28 5.51
C MET A 85 11.68 4.18 6.86
N VAL A 86 13.02 4.32 6.86
CA VAL A 86 13.83 4.36 8.09
C VAL A 86 13.45 5.56 8.95
N GLY A 87 13.26 6.74 8.34
CA GLY A 87 12.81 7.93 9.03
C GLY A 87 11.45 7.75 9.70
N LEU A 88 10.46 7.19 8.98
CA LEU A 88 9.14 6.87 9.54
C LEU A 88 9.24 5.90 10.72
N CYS A 89 10.02 4.83 10.57
CA CYS A 89 10.21 3.86 11.65
C CYS A 89 10.93 4.48 12.85
N GLY A 90 11.93 5.32 12.63
CA GLY A 90 12.65 6.04 13.68
C GLY A 90 11.78 7.06 14.43
N VAL A 91 10.88 7.77 13.73
CA VAL A 91 9.92 8.67 14.37
C VAL A 91 8.93 7.89 15.22
N ALA A 92 8.33 6.83 14.68
CA ALA A 92 7.42 5.97 15.44
C ALA A 92 8.12 5.34 16.65
N TRP A 93 9.37 4.93 16.48
CA TRP A 93 10.25 4.44 17.54
C TRP A 93 10.40 5.44 18.68
N CYS A 94 10.81 6.66 18.37
CA CYS A 94 10.98 7.72 19.35
C CYS A 94 9.67 8.10 20.04
N LEU A 95 8.54 8.09 19.33
CA LEU A 95 7.23 8.35 19.93
C LEU A 95 6.83 7.26 20.93
N ILE A 96 7.07 5.99 20.60
CA ILE A 96 6.80 4.87 21.51
C ILE A 96 7.68 4.97 22.76
N GLN A 97 8.98 5.20 22.60
CA GLN A 97 9.91 5.36 23.73
C GLN A 97 9.60 6.59 24.58
N GLY A 98 9.32 7.73 23.94
CA GLY A 98 8.90 8.95 24.63
C GLY A 98 7.60 8.75 25.41
N SER A 99 6.66 7.99 24.86
CA SER A 99 5.42 7.66 25.56
C SER A 99 5.65 6.79 26.81
N MET A 100 6.66 5.90 26.77
CA MET A 100 7.07 5.10 27.94
C MET A 100 7.82 5.95 29.00
N ALA A 101 8.60 6.94 28.57
CA ALA A 101 9.31 7.83 29.50
C ALA A 101 8.37 8.80 30.25
N LEU A 102 7.22 9.14 29.66
CA LEU A 102 6.21 10.04 30.24
C LEU A 102 5.11 9.30 31.01
N SER A 103 5.33 8.00 31.27
CA SER A 103 4.26 7.05 31.52
C SER A 103 3.85 6.90 32.99
N ASP A 104 4.47 7.66 33.90
CA ASP A 104 4.21 7.61 35.35
C ASP A 104 2.74 7.87 35.74
N THR A 105 1.93 8.40 34.82
CA THR A 105 0.50 8.69 35.03
C THR A 105 -0.45 7.73 34.31
N TRP A 106 0.05 6.81 33.47
CA TRP A 106 -0.78 5.98 32.61
C TRP A 106 -0.85 4.54 33.12
N SER A 107 -2.04 3.94 33.11
CA SER A 107 -2.17 2.50 33.38
C SER A 107 -1.47 1.69 32.28
N LEU A 108 -1.02 0.47 32.60
CA LEU A 108 -0.45 -0.49 31.64
C LEU A 108 -1.31 -0.69 30.39
N PHE A 109 -2.64 -0.70 30.54
CA PHE A 109 -3.57 -0.84 29.42
C PHE A 109 -3.45 0.31 28.42
N HIS A 110 -3.46 1.56 28.90
CA HIS A 110 -3.35 2.76 28.07
C HIS A 110 -2.01 2.80 27.31
N MET A 111 -0.91 2.40 27.95
CA MET A 111 0.40 2.32 27.27
C MET A 111 0.40 1.27 26.15
N GLN A 112 -0.16 0.08 26.41
CA GLN A 112 -0.28 -0.98 25.41
C GLN A 112 -1.16 -0.55 24.24
N LEU A 113 -2.28 0.12 24.52
CA LEU A 113 -3.19 0.64 23.51
C LEU A 113 -2.49 1.70 22.64
N TRP A 114 -1.81 2.67 23.26
CA TRP A 114 -1.13 3.75 22.54
C TRP A 114 -0.01 3.23 21.66
N ARG A 115 0.79 2.32 22.19
CA ARG A 115 1.80 1.62 21.42
C ARG A 115 1.21 0.89 20.23
N SER A 116 0.15 0.11 20.44
CA SER A 116 -0.49 -0.67 19.37
C SER A 116 -1.06 0.25 18.29
N ALA A 117 -1.63 1.39 18.67
CA ALA A 117 -2.13 2.41 17.76
C ALA A 117 -1.00 3.05 16.93
N LEU A 118 0.11 3.44 17.57
CA LEU A 118 1.27 4.01 16.87
C LEU A 118 1.90 3.01 15.90
N ASN A 119 2.06 1.77 16.32
CA ASN A 119 2.57 0.67 15.51
C ASN A 119 1.65 0.36 14.31
N PHE A 120 0.34 0.38 14.51
CA PHE A 120 -0.63 0.22 13.44
C PHE A 120 -0.60 1.39 12.45
N ALA A 121 -0.54 2.63 12.95
CA ALA A 121 -0.42 3.83 12.13
C ALA A 121 0.87 3.81 11.28
N LEU A 122 1.98 3.33 11.84
CA LEU A 122 3.22 3.12 11.08
C LEU A 122 3.03 2.07 9.96
N GLY A 123 2.40 0.93 10.26
CA GLY A 123 2.09 -0.09 9.27
C GLY A 123 1.24 0.45 8.12
N LEU A 124 0.23 1.27 8.44
CA LEU A 124 -0.59 1.98 7.45
C LEU A 124 0.23 2.97 6.62
N ALA A 125 1.09 3.78 7.26
CA ALA A 125 1.93 4.75 6.56
C ALA A 125 2.90 4.08 5.59
N LEU A 126 3.54 2.98 5.99
CA LEU A 126 4.44 2.20 5.13
C LEU A 126 3.68 1.52 3.99
N LEU A 127 2.49 0.99 4.25
CA LEU A 127 1.63 0.43 3.21
C LEU A 127 1.21 1.50 2.19
N ALA A 128 0.81 2.68 2.66
CA ALA A 128 0.45 3.81 1.80
C ALA A 128 1.64 4.28 0.96
N ALA A 129 2.83 4.38 1.56
CA ALA A 129 4.06 4.73 0.86
C ALA A 129 4.41 3.70 -0.22
N LEU A 130 4.34 2.41 0.10
CA LEU A 130 4.58 1.33 -0.87
C LEU A 130 3.58 1.37 -2.03
N ARG A 131 2.30 1.60 -1.75
CA ARG A 131 1.27 1.74 -2.78
C ARG A 131 1.49 2.97 -3.66
N HIS A 132 1.91 4.10 -3.07
CA HIS A 132 2.20 5.31 -3.81
C HIS A 132 3.41 5.13 -4.75
N TRP A 133 4.44 4.41 -4.29
CA TRP A 133 5.65 4.15 -5.08
C TRP A 133 5.53 2.98 -6.05
N SER A 134 4.55 2.10 -5.86
CA SER A 134 4.30 0.92 -6.71
C SER A 134 2.89 1.01 -7.32
N PRO A 135 2.70 1.79 -8.41
CA PRO A 135 1.39 1.93 -9.05
C PRO A 135 0.91 0.66 -9.79
N THR A 136 1.71 -0.41 -9.78
CA THR A 136 1.35 -1.69 -10.37
C THR A 136 0.38 -2.44 -9.46
N PRO A 137 -0.75 -2.95 -9.99
CA PRO A 137 -1.66 -3.78 -9.22
C PRO A 137 -0.93 -5.05 -8.78
N MET A 138 -0.83 -5.24 -7.46
CA MET A 138 -0.23 -6.42 -6.86
C MET A 138 -1.18 -7.61 -6.99
N VAL A 139 -0.87 -8.53 -7.89
CA VAL A 139 -1.66 -9.76 -8.07
C VAL A 139 -1.20 -10.79 -7.04
N HIS A 140 -2.18 -11.35 -6.34
CA HIS A 140 -1.96 -12.41 -5.37
C HIS A 140 -2.05 -13.75 -6.08
N THR A 141 -1.00 -14.56 -5.94
CA THR A 141 -0.99 -15.95 -6.43
C THR A 141 -1.02 -16.91 -5.25
N ARG A 142 -1.28 -18.21 -5.50
CA ARG A 142 -1.18 -19.24 -4.45
C ARG A 142 0.18 -19.20 -3.73
N ASN A 143 1.26 -18.95 -4.46
CA ASN A 143 2.60 -18.81 -3.90
C ASN A 143 2.72 -17.58 -3.00
N THR A 144 2.06 -16.46 -3.33
CA THR A 144 2.01 -15.28 -2.46
C THR A 144 1.40 -15.62 -1.10
N TYR A 145 0.32 -16.40 -1.05
CA TYR A 145 -0.29 -16.82 0.22
C TYR A 145 0.60 -17.77 1.03
N VAL A 146 1.21 -18.76 0.37
CA VAL A 146 2.14 -19.70 1.04
C VAL A 146 3.33 -18.96 1.61
N ASN A 147 3.93 -18.05 0.85
CA ASN A 147 5.04 -17.21 1.30
C ASN A 147 4.64 -16.30 2.47
N THR A 148 3.44 -15.72 2.40
CA THR A 148 2.89 -14.88 3.47
C THR A 148 2.69 -15.68 4.76
N LEU A 149 2.15 -16.89 4.65
CA LEU A 149 1.96 -17.79 5.80
C LEU A 149 3.31 -18.23 6.38
N ALA A 150 4.26 -18.63 5.54
CA ALA A 150 5.59 -19.03 5.97
C ALA A 150 6.31 -17.88 6.69
N LEU A 151 6.23 -16.65 6.16
CA LEU A 151 6.80 -15.47 6.79
C LEU A 151 6.10 -15.15 8.12
N ALA A 152 4.78 -15.27 8.20
CA ALA A 152 4.02 -15.08 9.43
C ALA A 152 4.42 -16.10 10.51
N VAL A 153 4.55 -17.38 10.15
CA VAL A 153 4.99 -18.45 11.05
C VAL A 153 6.43 -18.22 11.50
N PHE A 154 7.33 -17.82 10.60
CA PHE A 154 8.72 -17.50 10.92
C PHE A 154 8.82 -16.33 11.90
N ILE A 155 8.08 -15.26 11.63
CA ILE A 155 7.94 -14.11 12.51
C ILE A 155 7.39 -14.51 13.88
N LEU A 156 6.39 -15.37 13.93
CA LEU A 156 5.77 -15.84 15.17
C LEU A 156 6.75 -16.70 15.97
N ALA A 157 7.51 -17.57 15.29
CA ALA A 157 8.56 -18.37 15.90
C ALA A 157 9.65 -17.47 16.49
N ILE A 158 10.09 -16.45 15.76
CA ILE A 158 11.03 -15.43 16.27
C ILE A 158 10.45 -14.76 17.52
N TYR A 159 9.18 -14.33 17.47
CA TYR A 159 8.52 -13.68 18.58
C TYR A 159 8.50 -14.54 19.85
N PHE A 160 8.14 -15.83 19.73
CA PHE A 160 8.10 -16.73 20.90
C PHE A 160 9.48 -17.13 21.41
N ASN A 161 10.49 -17.19 20.54
CA ASN A 161 11.86 -17.50 20.94
C ASN A 161 12.58 -16.28 21.55
N TRP A 162 12.17 -15.06 21.23
CA TRP A 162 12.70 -13.84 21.86
C TRP A 162 11.97 -13.51 23.17
N ARG A 163 12.39 -14.15 24.27
CA ARG A 163 11.89 -13.87 25.63
C ARG A 163 12.64 -12.76 26.39
N SER A 164 13.64 -12.12 25.78
CA SER A 164 14.42 -11.09 26.50
C SER A 164 13.65 -9.77 26.60
N SER A 165 13.28 -9.40 27.82
CA SER A 165 12.58 -8.15 28.15
C SER A 165 13.34 -6.90 27.68
N VAL A 166 14.68 -6.94 27.69
CA VAL A 166 15.53 -5.82 27.26
C VAL A 166 15.41 -5.58 25.75
N LEU A 167 15.37 -6.66 24.96
CA LEU A 167 15.20 -6.60 23.52
C LEU A 167 13.78 -6.20 23.11
N LEU A 168 12.78 -6.62 23.88
CA LEU A 168 11.41 -6.17 23.67
C LEU A 168 11.30 -4.66 23.88
N VAL A 169 11.87 -4.13 24.96
CA VAL A 169 11.92 -2.67 25.18
C VAL A 169 12.69 -1.97 24.07
N TRP A 170 13.80 -2.54 23.58
CA TRP A 170 14.57 -2.03 22.42
C TRP A 170 13.89 -2.19 21.06
N LEU A 171 12.83 -2.99 20.96
CA LEU A 171 11.92 -3.12 19.82
C LEU A 171 10.57 -2.46 20.05
N GLY A 172 10.41 -1.83 21.22
CA GLY A 172 9.37 -0.86 21.59
C GLY A 172 8.16 -1.58 22.08
N ARG A 173 8.37 -2.80 22.58
CA ARG A 173 7.43 -3.76 23.10
C ARG A 173 7.64 -4.01 24.58
#